data_AF-A0A658R4B7-F1
#
_entry.id   AF-A0A658R4B7-F1
#
_cell.length_a   1.000
_cell.length_b   1.000
_cell.length_c   1.000
_cell.angle_alpha   90.00
_cell.angle_beta   90.00
_cell.angle_gamma   90.00
#
_symmetry.space_group_name_H-M   'P 1'
#
loop_
_entity.id
_entity.type
_entity.pdbx_description
1 polymer ?
#
loop_
_entity_poly.entity_id
_entity_poly.type
_entity_poly.pdbx_seq_one_letter_code
_entity_poly.pdbx_strand_id
1 'polypeptide(L)' 'MNDKKPFEITPSASLHDAAKSIGLTVATLRKAQGKPNPNDFPVGTPEFEKYESEFLDDVLAFMGDPD' A
#
# COMPACT_ATOMS: atom_id res chain seq x y z
N MET A 1 -21.48 -18.56 -12.41
CA MET A 1 -21.12 -17.49 -11.47
C MET A 1 -19.60 -17.39 -11.52
N ASN A 2 -19.05 -16.28 -12.03
CA ASN A 2 -17.60 -16.13 -12.12
C ASN A 2 -17.09 -15.65 -10.76
N ASP A 3 -16.32 -16.51 -10.10
CA ASP A 3 -15.54 -16.23 -8.89
C ASP A 3 -14.39 -15.28 -9.21
N LYS A 4 -14.72 -14.03 -9.56
CA LYS A 4 -13.70 -12.97 -9.64
C LYS A 4 -13.21 -12.72 -8.22
N LYS A 5 -12.02 -13.25 -7.91
CA LYS A 5 -11.30 -12.88 -6.69
C LYS A 5 -11.25 -11.35 -6.63
N PRO A 6 -11.44 -10.73 -5.46
CA PRO A 6 -11.58 -9.28 -5.33
C PRO A 6 -10.38 -8.43 -5.78
N PHE A 7 -9.30 -9.06 -6.28
CA PHE A 7 -8.02 -8.42 -6.65
C PHE A 7 -7.45 -8.93 -7.98
N GLU A 8 -8.29 -9.33 -8.93
CA GLU A 8 -7.81 -9.73 -10.26
C GLU A 8 -7.27 -8.50 -11.02
N ILE A 9 -5.94 -8.32 -11.01
CA ILE A 9 -5.25 -7.26 -11.76
C ILE A 9 -5.30 -7.63 -13.24
N THR A 10 -6.26 -7.06 -13.98
CA THR A 10 -6.37 -7.25 -15.43
C THR A 10 -5.29 -6.47 -16.18
N PRO A 11 -4.62 -7.04 -17.20
CA PRO A 11 -3.48 -6.43 -17.91
C PRO A 11 -3.76 -5.10 -18.65
N SER A 12 -5.00 -4.62 -18.67
CA SER A 12 -5.37 -3.36 -19.32
C SER A 12 -5.18 -2.12 -18.43
N ALA A 13 -4.86 -2.32 -17.14
CA ALA A 13 -4.42 -1.25 -16.24
C ALA A 13 -2.89 -1.24 -16.24
N SER A 14 -2.28 -0.07 -16.47
CA SER A 14 -0.82 0.05 -16.50
C SER A 14 -0.22 -0.41 -15.17
N LEU A 15 1.04 -0.88 -15.15
CA LEU A 15 1.75 -1.21 -13.90
C LEU A 15 1.65 -0.07 -12.87
N HIS A 16 1.65 1.17 -13.35
CA HIS A 16 1.45 2.37 -12.55
C HIS A 16 0.08 2.39 -11.85
N ASP A 17 -1.02 2.05 -12.53
CA ASP A 17 -2.36 2.02 -11.93
C ASP A 17 -2.49 0.90 -10.90
N ALA A 18 -1.88 -0.25 -11.18
CA ALA A 18 -1.80 -1.35 -10.23
C ALA A 18 -1.02 -0.94 -8.96
N ALA A 19 0.17 -0.35 -9.11
CA ALA A 19 0.98 0.14 -8.00
C ALA A 19 0.25 1.21 -7.18
N LYS A 20 -0.43 2.15 -7.86
CA LYS A 20 -1.23 3.18 -7.20
C LYS A 20 -2.38 2.58 -6.40
N SER A 21 -3.08 1.59 -6.96
CA SER A 21 -4.17 0.92 -6.25
C SER A 21 -3.68 0.15 -5.03
N ILE A 22 -2.51 -0.49 -5.11
CA ILE A 22 -1.88 -1.16 -3.95
C ILE A 22 -1.57 -0.12 -2.86
N GLY A 23 -0.88 0.97 -3.20
CA GLY A 23 -0.54 2.01 -2.22
C GLY A 23 -1.76 2.63 -1.54
N LEU A 24 -2.84 2.89 -2.29
CA LEU A 24 -4.13 3.35 -1.73
C LEU A 24 -4.76 2.33 -0.77
N THR A 25 -4.68 1.05 -1.11
CA THR A 25 -5.23 -0.04 -0.28
C THR A 25 -4.48 -0.13 1.03
N VAL A 26 -3.14 -0.17 0.99
CA VAL A 26 -2.29 -0.22 2.20
C VAL A 26 -2.52 1.00 3.08
N ALA A 27 -2.56 2.21 2.50
CA ALA A 27 -2.83 3.43 3.26
C ALA A 27 -4.20 3.38 3.98
N THR A 28 -5.20 2.83 3.31
CA THR A 28 -6.55 2.65 3.89
C THR A 28 -6.52 1.65 5.04
N LEU A 29 -5.81 0.53 4.89
CA LEU A 29 -5.66 -0.47 5.94
C LEU A 29 -4.92 0.08 7.17
N ARG A 30 -3.82 0.83 6.96
CA ARG A 30 -3.10 1.49 8.06
C ARG A 30 -4.00 2.44 8.83
N LYS A 31 -4.81 3.25 8.15
CA LYS A 31 -5.81 4.13 8.80
C LYS A 31 -6.82 3.34 9.61
N ALA A 32 -7.35 2.24 9.08
CA ALA A 32 -8.29 1.37 9.80
C ALA A 32 -7.67 0.73 11.06
N GLN A 33 -6.35 0.51 11.05
CA GLN A 33 -5.58 0.00 12.20
C GLN A 33 -5.15 1.10 13.18
N GLY A 34 -5.45 2.38 12.90
CA GLY A 34 -4.95 3.51 13.69
C GLY A 34 -3.46 3.78 13.53
N LYS A 35 -2.82 3.23 12.49
CA LYS A 35 -1.41 3.48 12.15
C LYS A 35 -1.28 4.76 11.30
N PRO A 36 -0.30 5.63 11.57
CA PRO A 36 -0.01 6.78 10.72
C PRO A 36 0.48 6.37 9.33
N ASN A 37 0.24 7.23 8.34
CA ASN A 37 0.82 7.13 7.00
C ASN A 37 1.97 8.15 6.85
N PRO A 38 2.93 7.90 5.94
CA PRO A 38 4.03 8.84 5.69
C PRO A 38 3.51 10.25 5.34
N ASN A 39 2.47 10.32 4.51
CA ASN A 39 1.85 11.57 4.06
C ASN A 39 1.14 12.38 5.17
N ASP A 40 1.03 11.84 6.38
CA ASP A 40 0.54 12.58 7.54
C ASP A 40 1.64 13.49 8.15
N PHE A 41 2.89 13.38 7.67
CA PHE A 41 4.06 14.14 8.14
C PHE A 41 4.75 14.88 6.97
N PRO A 42 5.44 16.00 7.24
CA PRO A 42 6.25 16.67 6.22
C PRO A 42 7.39 15.77 5.73
N VAL A 43 7.62 15.74 4.42
CA VAL A 43 8.72 14.98 3.79
C VAL A 43 10.07 15.41 4.37
N GLY A 44 10.94 14.43 4.66
CA GLY A 44 12.27 14.64 5.22
C GLY A 44 12.30 14.87 6.73
N THR A 45 11.17 14.67 7.42
CA THR A 45 11.15 14.57 8.88
C THR A 45 11.48 13.15 9.34
N PRO A 46 12.03 12.94 10.54
CA PRO A 46 12.26 11.60 11.08
C PRO A 46 10.99 10.75 11.15
N GLU A 47 9.84 11.37 11.41
CA GLU A 47 8.54 10.71 11.40
C GLU A 47 8.16 10.23 10.00
N PHE A 48 8.35 11.06 8.98
CA PHE A 48 8.11 10.67 7.59
C PHE A 48 8.97 9.47 7.20
N GLU A 49 10.29 9.53 7.43
CA GLU A 49 11.22 8.44 7.08
C GLU A 49 10.88 7.13 7.80
N LYS A 50 10.54 7.21 9.09
CA LYS A 50 10.11 6.05 9.87
C LYS A 50 8.87 5.40 9.26
N TYR A 51 7.81 6.17 9.06
CA TYR A 51 6.55 5.62 8.58
C TYR A 51 6.61 5.25 7.10
N GLU A 52 7.50 5.84 6.31
CA GLU A 52 7.79 5.44 4.92
C GLU A 52 8.35 4.02 4.87
N SER A 53 9.35 3.70 5.71
CA SER A 53 9.87 2.33 5.82
C SER A 53 8.78 1.34 6.21
N GLU A 54 8.04 1.60 7.28
CA GLU A 54 6.95 0.71 7.72
C GLU A 54 5.84 0.56 6.66
N PHE A 55 5.58 1.61 5.89
CA PHE A 55 4.60 1.57 4.81
C PHE A 55 5.07 0.68 3.66
N LEU A 56 6.35 0.73 3.30
CA LEU A 56 6.93 -0.14 2.26
C LEU A 56 6.91 -1.60 2.69
N ASP A 57 7.19 -1.90 3.96
CA ASP A 57 7.09 -3.25 4.52
C ASP A 57 5.65 -3.78 4.42
N ASP A 58 4.66 -2.96 4.76
CA ASP A 58 3.23 -3.31 4.60
C ASP A 58 2.86 -3.56 3.12
N VAL A 59 3.46 -2.82 2.17
CA VAL A 59 3.26 -3.02 0.73
C VAL A 59 3.85 -4.35 0.27
N LEU A 60 5.08 -4.68 0.68
CA LEU A 60 5.73 -5.96 0.36
C LEU A 60 4.93 -7.14 0.92
N ALA A 61 4.52 -7.04 2.19
CA ALA A 61 3.66 -8.04 2.84
C ALA A 61 2.32 -8.21 2.10
N PHE A 62 1.70 -7.11 1.64
CA PHE A 62 0.47 -7.15 0.85
C PHE A 62 0.67 -7.84 -0.52
N MET A 63 1.84 -7.68 -1.13
CA MET A 63 2.20 -8.34 -2.38
C MET A 63 2.54 -9.83 -2.21
N GLY A 64 2.54 -10.34 -0.98
CA GLY A 64 2.85 -11.73 -0.67
C GLY A 64 4.33 -12.05 -0.71
N ASP A 65 5.18 -11.03 -0.53
CA ASP A 65 6.61 -11.19 -0.28
C ASP A 65 6.85 -11.08 1.23
N PRO A 66 6.79 -12.20 1.98
CA PRO A 66 7.31 -12.23 3.33
C PRO A 66 8.84 -12.30 3.23
N ASP A 67 9.55 -11.44 3.95
CA ASP A 67 10.98 -11.64 4.21
C ASP A 67 11.32 -13.11 4.55
#